data_AF-A0A7R9XVW6-F1
#
_entry.id   AF-A0A7R9XVW6-F1
#
_cell.length_a   1.000
_cell.length_b   1.000
_cell.length_c   1.000
_cell.angle_alpha   90.00
_cell.angle_beta   90.00
_cell.angle_gamma   90.00
#
_symmetry.space_group_name_H-M   'P 1'
#
loop_
_entity.id
_entity.type
_entity.pdbx_description
1 polymer ?
#
loop_
_entity_poly.entity_id
_entity_poly.type
_entity_poly.pdbx_seq_one_letter_code
_entity_poly.pdbx_strand_id
1 'polypeptide(L)'
;SLAALLPFGPDMLLGAARDGSLLAWAVPRAPAPGDGAGAPRKSPPTEIEPEFVIDLGGMVPTALCHPPTYLNKVLVGGADGAMQLWNVATRRKLYTFDAFGGAGA
;
A
#
# COMPACT_ATOMS: atom_id res chain seq x y z
N SER A 1 6.18 -11.07 7.32
CA SER A 1 4.76 -11.50 7.31
C SER A 1 3.85 -10.32 7.02
N LEU A 2 2.86 -10.46 6.13
CA LEU A 2 1.92 -9.40 5.80
C LEU A 2 1.00 -9.07 6.99
N ALA A 3 0.74 -7.80 7.23
CA ALA A 3 -0.12 -7.28 8.30
C ALA A 3 -1.45 -6.72 7.77
N ALA A 4 -1.42 -6.02 6.63
CA ALA A 4 -2.60 -5.41 6.02
C ALA A 4 -2.45 -5.35 4.49
N LEU A 5 -3.57 -5.26 3.78
CA LEU A 5 -3.64 -5.20 2.31
C LEU A 5 -4.86 -4.35 1.90
N LEU A 6 -4.72 -3.48 0.90
CA LEU A 6 -5.85 -2.76 0.31
C LEU A 6 -5.68 -2.50 -1.20
N PRO A 7 -6.78 -2.41 -1.97
CA PRO A 7 -6.75 -1.84 -3.31
C PRO A 7 -6.49 -0.34 -3.24
N PHE A 8 -5.61 0.14 -4.09
CA PHE A 8 -5.22 1.54 -4.15
C PHE A 8 -5.38 2.08 -5.58
N GLY A 9 -6.46 2.82 -5.80
CA GLY A 9 -6.81 3.23 -7.16
C GLY A 9 -7.23 2.03 -8.04
N PRO A 10 -7.16 2.17 -9.38
CA PRO A 10 -7.75 1.21 -10.30
C PRO A 10 -6.86 -0.01 -10.62
N ASP A 11 -5.56 0.07 -10.35
CA ASP A 11 -4.54 -0.82 -10.90
C ASP A 11 -3.40 -1.11 -9.93
N MET A 12 -3.54 -0.77 -8.65
CA MET A 12 -2.50 -1.01 -7.65
C MET A 12 -3.06 -1.69 -6.39
N LEU A 13 -2.25 -2.58 -5.83
CA LEU A 13 -2.47 -3.22 -4.55
C LEU A 13 -1.37 -2.77 -3.58
N LEU A 14 -1.75 -2.30 -2.40
CA LEU A 14 -0.80 -1.94 -1.34
C LEU A 14 -0.89 -2.94 -0.21
N GLY A 15 0.26 -3.46 0.21
CA GLY A 15 0.39 -4.34 1.36
C GLY A 15 1.39 -3.79 2.36
N ALA A 16 1.10 -3.91 3.64
CA ALA A 16 2.03 -3.55 4.70
C ALA A 16 2.50 -4.80 5.42
N ALA A 17 3.80 -4.98 5.58
CA ALA A 17 4.42 -6.09 6.28
C ALA A 17 4.92 -5.66 7.66
N ARG A 18 4.90 -6.60 8.62
CA ARG A 18 5.29 -6.35 10.02
C ARG A 18 6.75 -5.93 10.20
N ASP A 19 7.58 -6.09 9.19
CA ASP A 19 8.97 -5.62 9.15
C ASP A 19 9.10 -4.13 8.84
N GLY A 20 7.99 -3.41 8.67
CA GLY A 20 7.99 -1.99 8.35
C GLY A 20 7.99 -1.69 6.86
N SER A 21 7.81 -2.69 5.99
CA SER A 21 7.72 -2.47 4.54
C SER A 21 6.28 -2.17 4.12
N LEU A 22 6.09 -1.09 3.35
CA LEU A 22 4.90 -0.87 2.53
C LEU A 22 5.23 -1.23 1.07
N LEU A 23 4.60 -2.29 0.58
CA LEU A 23 4.82 -2.89 -0.73
C LEU A 23 3.70 -2.47 -1.68
N ALA A 24 4.04 -2.17 -2.93
CA ALA A 24 3.09 -1.84 -3.97
C ALA A 24 3.23 -2.80 -5.15
N TRP A 25 2.12 -3.38 -5.60
CA TRP A 25 2.07 -4.22 -6.79
C TRP A 25 1.13 -3.62 -7.82
N ALA A 26 1.53 -3.66 -9.08
CA ALA A 26 0.59 -3.47 -10.18
C ALA A 26 -0.39 -4.65 -10.24
N VAL A 27 -1.66 -4.34 -10.46
CA VAL A 27 -2.73 -5.30 -10.69
C VAL A 27 -3.05 -5.26 -12.18
N PRO A 28 -2.64 -6.27 -12.97
CA PRO A 28 -2.90 -6.30 -14.40
C PRO A 28 -4.40 -6.26 -14.67
N ARG A 29 -4.85 -5.27 -15.44
CA ARG A 29 -6.23 -5.25 -15.92
C ARG A 29 -6.38 -6.22 -17.09
N ALA A 30 -7.48 -6.97 -17.09
CA ALA A 30 -7.89 -7.64 -18.31
C ALA A 30 -8.15 -6.57 -19.40
N PRO A 31 -7.74 -6.79 -20.66
CA PRO A 31 -8.12 -5.90 -21.76
C PRO A 31 -9.64 -5.78 -21.82
N ALA A 32 -10.14 -4.61 -22.23
CA ALA A 32 -11.57 -4.38 -22.31
C ALA A 32 -12.18 -5.29 -23.40
N PRO A 33 -13.45 -5.73 -23.25
CA PRO A 33 -14.14 -6.42 -24.33
C PRO A 33 -14.19 -5.53 -25.57
N GLY A 34 -13.46 -5.90 -26.63
CA GLY A 34 -13.37 -5.13 -27.88
C GLY A 34 -11.95 -4.78 -28.30
N ASP A 35 -10.99 -4.81 -27.37
CA ASP A 35 -9.56 -4.77 -27.71
C ASP A 35 -9.19 -6.17 -28.21
N GLY A 36 -9.04 -6.34 -29.53
CA GLY A 36 -8.98 -7.63 -30.21
C GLY A 36 -8.21 -8.72 -29.45
N ALA A 37 -8.78 -9.94 -29.41
CA ALA A 37 -8.29 -11.11 -28.68
C ALA A 37 -6.81 -11.45 -29.01
N GLY A 38 -5.89 -10.79 -28.31
CA GLY A 38 -4.46 -10.95 -28.47
C GLY A 38 -3.93 -12.03 -27.54
N ALA A 39 -3.70 -13.21 -28.11
CA ALA A 39 -2.92 -14.35 -27.59
C ALA A 39 -3.35 -14.93 -26.22
N PRO A 40 -3.16 -16.25 -26.00
CA PRO A 40 -3.29 -16.81 -24.66
C PRO A 40 -2.31 -16.09 -23.72
N ARG A 41 -2.82 -15.54 -22.62
CA ARG A 41 -1.97 -14.97 -21.57
C ARG A 41 -0.98 -16.05 -21.17
N LYS A 42 0.33 -15.78 -21.31
CA LYS A 42 1.37 -16.58 -20.67
C LYS A 42 0.92 -16.83 -19.24
N SER A 43 1.02 -18.08 -18.78
CA SER A 43 0.79 -18.44 -17.37
C SER A 43 1.38 -17.35 -16.48
N PRO A 44 0.61 -16.83 -15.50
CA PRO A 44 1.08 -15.72 -14.69
C PRO A 44 2.45 -16.07 -14.10
N PRO A 45 3.39 -15.11 -14.03
CA PRO A 45 4.69 -15.38 -13.46
C PRO A 45 4.53 -16.02 -12.09
N THR A 46 5.34 -17.06 -11.82
CA THR A 46 5.27 -17.87 -10.61
C THR A 46 5.46 -17.04 -9.34
N GLU A 47 6.02 -15.82 -9.46
CA GLU A 47 6.23 -14.86 -8.39
C GLU A 47 5.97 -13.44 -8.92
N ILE A 48 5.19 -12.63 -8.19
CA ILE A 48 4.90 -11.23 -8.52
C ILE A 48 5.65 -10.36 -7.53
N GLU A 49 6.78 -9.81 -7.96
CA GLU A 49 7.54 -8.85 -7.18
C GLU A 49 6.80 -7.51 -7.07
N PRO A 50 6.94 -6.79 -5.94
CA PRO A 50 6.40 -5.43 -5.81
C PRO A 50 7.10 -4.49 -6.80
N GLU A 51 6.34 -3.58 -7.42
CA GLU A 51 6.90 -2.51 -8.25
C GLU A 51 7.83 -1.59 -7.45
N PHE A 52 7.50 -1.37 -6.17
CA PHE A 52 8.35 -0.66 -5.24
C PHE A 52 8.01 -1.00 -3.80
N VAL A 53 8.98 -0.73 -2.92
CA VAL A 53 8.87 -0.88 -1.48
C VAL A 53 9.23 0.44 -0.81
N ILE A 54 8.49 0.82 0.22
CA ILE A 54 8.71 1.99 1.05
C ILE A 54 9.02 1.50 2.47
N ASP A 55 10.10 2.02 3.06
CA ASP A 55 10.42 1.84 4.47
C ASP A 55 9.59 2.79 5.34
N LEU A 56 8.82 2.23 6.28
CA LEU A 56 7.98 2.97 7.22
C LEU A 56 8.77 3.51 8.44
N GLY A 57 10.09 3.36 8.44
CA GLY A 57 11.00 3.96 9.42
C GLY A 57 10.88 3.32 10.79
N GLY A 58 10.89 1.99 10.85
CA GLY A 58 10.81 1.22 12.10
C GLY A 58 9.41 1.07 12.70
N MET A 59 8.38 1.65 12.08
CA MET A 59 6.99 1.39 12.44
C MET A 59 6.62 -0.07 12.15
N VAL A 60 5.90 -0.72 13.07
CA VAL A 60 5.27 -2.03 12.85
C VAL A 60 3.82 -1.81 12.41
N PRO A 61 3.48 -1.95 11.12
CA PRO A 61 2.13 -1.66 10.64
C PRO A 61 1.13 -2.72 11.07
N THR A 62 -0.10 -2.27 11.32
CA THR A 62 -1.25 -3.11 11.72
C THR A 62 -2.47 -2.88 10.84
N ALA A 63 -2.58 -1.71 10.20
CA ALA A 63 -3.70 -1.35 9.35
C ALA A 63 -3.27 -0.44 8.19
N LEU A 64 -4.04 -0.49 7.10
CA LEU A 64 -3.95 0.43 5.98
C LEU A 64 -5.32 1.03 5.70
N CYS A 65 -5.36 2.31 5.32
CA CYS A 65 -6.56 3.00 4.86
C CYS A 65 -6.21 3.91 3.67
N HIS A 66 -7.01 3.85 2.61
CA HIS A 66 -6.98 4.79 1.49
C HIS A 66 -8.17 5.74 1.63
N PRO A 67 -7.99 6.96 2.17
CA PRO A 67 -9.10 7.86 2.40
C PRO A 67 -9.73 8.28 1.06
N PRO A 68 -11.08 8.32 0.97
CA PRO A 68 -11.75 8.77 -0.24
C PRO A 68 -11.27 10.17 -0.63
N THR A 69 -11.10 10.44 -1.93
CA THR A 69 -10.65 11.73 -2.51
C THR A 69 -9.21 12.15 -2.24
N TYR A 70 -8.46 11.43 -1.38
CA TYR A 70 -7.07 11.76 -1.07
C TYR A 70 -6.13 11.12 -2.09
N LEU A 71 -6.03 11.76 -3.25
CA LEU A 71 -5.19 11.28 -4.34
C LEU A 71 -3.76 10.99 -3.87
N ASN A 72 -3.29 9.80 -4.19
CA ASN A 72 -1.96 9.27 -3.90
C ASN A 72 -1.62 9.12 -2.41
N LYS A 73 -2.59 9.22 -1.48
CA LYS A 73 -2.28 9.13 -0.04
C LYS A 73 -2.79 7.86 0.60
N VAL A 74 -1.98 7.27 1.47
CA VAL A 74 -2.35 6.13 2.31
C VAL A 74 -2.04 6.45 3.76
N LEU A 75 -2.96 6.09 4.66
CA LEU A 75 -2.75 6.12 6.10
C LEU A 75 -2.33 4.73 6.56
N VAL A 76 -1.25 4.67 7.33
CA VAL A 76 -0.70 3.45 7.91
C VAL A 76 -0.82 3.54 9.43
N GLY A 77 -1.49 2.57 10.05
CA GLY A 77 -1.57 2.47 11.52
C GLY A 77 -0.46 1.59 12.07
N GLY A 78 0.18 2.03 13.15
CA GLY A 78 1.23 1.30 13.87
C GLY A 78 0.71 0.49 15.05
N ALA A 79 1.49 -0.50 15.49
CA ALA A 79 1.20 -1.31 16.67
C ALA A 79 1.31 -0.53 18.00
N ASP A 80 2.04 0.59 17.99
CA ASP A 80 2.18 1.53 19.11
C ASP A 80 1.04 2.56 19.20
N GLY A 81 0.10 2.51 18.25
CA GLY A 81 -1.01 3.45 18.15
C GLY A 81 -0.70 4.73 17.36
N ALA A 82 0.56 4.98 17.00
CA ALA A 82 0.92 6.07 16.10
C ALA A 82 0.44 5.76 14.67
N MET A 83 0.26 6.79 13.85
CA MET A 83 -0.13 6.62 12.45
C MET A 83 0.75 7.47 11.55
N GLN A 84 0.97 7.03 10.32
CA GLN A 84 1.72 7.79 9.32
C GLN A 84 0.88 8.01 8.06
N LEU A 85 0.88 9.23 7.55
CA LEU A 85 0.31 9.56 6.25
C LEU A 85 1.42 9.59 5.20
N TRP A 86 1.27 8.81 4.14
CA TRP A 86 2.25 8.70 3.07
C TRP A 86 1.66 9.13 1.74
N ASN A 87 2.47 9.78 0.91
CA ASN A 87 2.22 9.92 -0.51
C ASN A 87 2.91 8.75 -1.23
N VAL A 88 2.12 7.86 -1.82
CA VAL A 88 2.57 6.64 -2.49
C VAL A 88 3.29 6.96 -3.80
N ALA A 89 2.82 7.95 -4.55
CA ALA A 89 3.42 8.34 -5.82
C ALA A 89 4.81 8.96 -5.63
N THR A 90 4.99 9.82 -4.61
CA THR A 90 6.30 10.43 -4.31
C THR A 90 7.14 9.62 -3.34
N ARG A 91 6.57 8.57 -2.73
CA ARG A 91 7.19 7.70 -1.72
C ARG A 91 7.68 8.48 -0.50
N ARG A 92 6.95 9.54 -0.12
CA ARG A 92 7.32 10.43 0.99
C ARG A 92 6.30 10.36 2.11
N LYS A 93 6.80 10.28 3.34
CA LYS A 93 6.00 10.51 4.55
C LYS A 93 5.60 11.98 4.58
N LEU A 94 4.30 12.23 4.63
CA LEU A 94 3.73 13.56 4.73
C LEU A 94 3.58 13.98 6.19
N TYR A 95 3.17 13.05 7.06
CA TYR A 95 2.88 13.36 8.46
C TYR A 95 2.97 12.11 9.34
N THR A 96 3.24 12.32 10.64
CA THR A 96 3.11 11.29 11.69
C THR A 96 2.13 11.82 12.73
N PHE A 97 1.07 11.07 12.98
CA PHE A 97 0.13 11.31 14.07
C PHE A 97 0.60 10.50 15.28
N ASP A 98 0.65 11.15 16.44
CA ASP A 98 0.98 10.47 17.70
C ASP A 98 -0.13 9.50 18.12
N ALA A 99 0.24 8.55 18.99
CA ALA A 99 -0.71 7.61 19.55
C ALA A 99 -1.78 8.33 20.38
N PHE A 100 -3.04 7.90 20.24
CA PHE A 100 -4.13 8.44 21.05
C PHE A 100 -3.85 8.21 22.53
N GLY A 101 -3.66 9.30 23.30
CA GLY A 101 -3.47 9.26 24.75
C GLY A 101 -2.04 9.05 25.25
N GLY A 102 -1.00 9.20 24.41
CA GLY A 102 0.40 9.00 24.81
C GLY A 102 1.04 10.19 25.53
N ALA A 103 1.30 10.01 26.85
CA ALA A 103 2.28 10.68 27.71
C ALA A 103 2.43 12.22 27.58
N GLY A 104 1.35 12.93 27.88
CA GLY A 104 1.34 14.39 27.95
C GLY A 104 0.00 14.93 28.47
N ALA A 105 -0.50 14.37 29.57
CA ALA A 105 -1.59 14.92 30.39
C ALA A 105 -1.29 14.65 31.86
#